data_AF-A0A4R1ZFC2-F1
#
_entry.id   AF-A0A4R1ZFC2-F1
#
_cell.length_a   1.000
_cell.length_b   1.000
_cell.length_c   1.000
_cell.angle_alpha   90.00
_cell.angle_beta   90.00
_cell.angle_gamma   90.00
#
_symmetry.space_group_name_H-M   'P 1'
#
loop_
_entity.id
_entity.type
_entity.pdbx_description
1 polymer ?
#
loop_
_entity_poly.entity_id
_entity_poly.type
_entity_poly.pdbx_seq_one_letter_code
_entity_poly.pdbx_strand_id
1 'polypeptide(L)'
;MQADRLVDTRKIMLVGYSVLLILTAKWAFAADERLSLILYSGLLLPFFVLMRWPNAPVLLMASFTATLAGKAIYAATVNPLAGPDEIHYYEQVTTFEKLSQFMPYAMEQIQTSWMNISAYPVFGLLYMPFFKWLELDDPLAIILFNTVLLILIVNSTYKLNASRFGYELPDPENAKQPFVIVSVVGLMLSPSLMYMSSLFAKDITCVWLGLLGALLLVRKRWLLFILVILYATGLRDYAIIYTLSFYFLYTQKVRTSMCVMAGAAGLLFLQIGPLGIINATMLSIFLFLSPNPINFSNWEPELLLRTLEAVFMGIILIISVYQAIVYKETRKFYLMAAALIFTYACTLVLVGYVTITGRELDYGVGTIGDNMVRKKLPVLPILYTIAAYAIMWCRKIFILKHRKIQSLKTKQDRELKQQEAARVPAGGAAAPAWHDRLAGGKGAQAHGGTRTTT
;
A
#
# COMPACT_ATOMS: atom_id res chain seq x y z
N MET A 1 -26.02 8.94 -30.74
CA MET A 1 -25.91 7.51 -30.38
C MET A 1 -24.89 6.88 -31.33
N GLN A 2 -23.62 6.84 -30.95
CA GLN A 2 -22.58 6.11 -31.68
C GLN A 2 -22.15 4.93 -30.83
N ALA A 3 -22.15 3.76 -31.45
CA ALA A 3 -21.87 2.48 -30.84
C ALA A 3 -20.37 2.32 -30.54
N ASP A 4 -19.89 2.88 -29.44
CA ASP A 4 -18.59 2.55 -28.84
C ASP A 4 -18.65 1.17 -28.14
N ARG A 5 -18.99 0.12 -28.90
CA ARG A 5 -18.66 -1.27 -28.55
C ARG A 5 -17.35 -1.65 -29.22
N LEU A 6 -16.31 -0.84 -29.06
CA LEU A 6 -14.95 -1.27 -29.34
C LEU A 6 -14.50 -2.15 -28.17
N VAL A 7 -14.27 -3.42 -28.47
CA VAL A 7 -13.67 -4.37 -27.54
C VAL A 7 -12.40 -3.72 -26.97
N ASP A 8 -12.34 -3.54 -25.65
CA ASP A 8 -11.23 -2.86 -24.96
C ASP A 8 -9.94 -3.65 -25.24
N THR A 9 -9.19 -3.25 -26.26
CA THR A 9 -8.07 -4.02 -26.82
C THR A 9 -7.02 -4.32 -25.76
N ARG A 10 -6.85 -3.42 -24.78
CA ARG A 10 -5.99 -3.63 -23.62
C ARG A 10 -6.46 -4.79 -22.76
N LYS A 11 -7.77 -4.96 -22.55
CA LYS A 11 -8.31 -6.12 -21.81
C LYS A 11 -8.09 -7.42 -22.58
N ILE A 12 -8.27 -7.41 -23.90
CA ILE A 12 -7.98 -8.58 -24.75
C ILE A 12 -6.50 -8.93 -24.63
N MET A 13 -5.61 -7.95 -24.81
CA MET A 13 -4.16 -8.13 -24.67
C MET A 13 -3.79 -8.64 -23.28
N LEU A 14 -4.41 -8.11 -22.21
CA LEU A 14 -4.13 -8.57 -20.85
C LEU A 14 -4.56 -10.02 -20.64
N VAL A 15 -5.75 -10.42 -21.12
CA VAL A 15 -6.20 -11.82 -21.05
C VAL A 15 -5.29 -12.72 -21.89
N GLY A 16 -5.00 -12.35 -23.13
CA GLY A 16 -4.11 -13.11 -24.01
C GLY A 16 -2.70 -13.24 -23.43
N TYR A 17 -2.16 -12.16 -22.84
CA TYR A 17 -0.86 -12.17 -22.19
C TYR A 17 -0.86 -13.00 -20.90
N SER A 18 -1.94 -12.98 -20.12
CA SER A 18 -2.09 -13.87 -18.96
C SER A 18 -2.08 -15.35 -19.37
N VAL A 19 -2.75 -15.70 -20.48
CA VAL A 19 -2.71 -17.07 -21.02
C VAL A 19 -1.31 -17.42 -21.49
N LEU A 20 -0.64 -16.52 -22.23
CA LEU A 20 0.74 -16.71 -22.67
C LEU A 20 1.67 -16.94 -21.48
N LEU A 21 1.58 -16.11 -20.44
CA LEU A 21 2.41 -16.16 -19.26
C LEU A 21 2.23 -17.47 -18.48
N ILE A 22 1.02 -18.00 -18.42
CA ILE A 22 0.72 -19.32 -17.85
C ILE A 22 1.35 -20.44 -18.70
N LEU A 23 1.19 -20.39 -20.02
CA LEU A 23 1.77 -21.40 -20.93
C LEU A 23 3.29 -21.38 -20.88
N THR A 24 3.92 -20.20 -20.98
CA THR A 24 5.38 -20.07 -20.91
C THR A 24 5.93 -20.54 -19.57
N ALA A 25 5.20 -20.33 -18.47
CA ALA A 25 5.58 -20.90 -17.17
C ALA A 25 5.64 -22.42 -17.21
N LYS A 26 4.64 -23.11 -17.77
CA LYS A 26 4.66 -24.58 -17.92
C LYS A 26 5.91 -25.07 -18.64
N TRP A 27 6.20 -24.47 -19.80
CA TRP A 27 7.37 -24.87 -20.61
C TRP A 27 8.70 -24.57 -19.92
N ALA A 28 8.80 -23.43 -19.24
CA ALA A 28 10.03 -23.04 -18.55
C ALA A 28 10.31 -23.99 -17.39
N PHE A 29 9.32 -24.25 -16.53
CA PHE A 29 9.52 -25.07 -15.32
C PHE A 29 9.85 -26.53 -15.65
N ALA A 30 9.37 -27.04 -16.78
CA ALA A 30 9.77 -28.35 -17.28
C ALA A 30 11.27 -28.42 -17.68
N ALA A 31 11.92 -27.28 -17.94
CA ALA A 31 13.33 -27.22 -18.34
C ALA A 31 14.27 -27.01 -17.15
N ASP A 32 14.04 -25.97 -16.33
CA ASP A 32 14.82 -25.65 -15.13
C ASP A 32 14.05 -24.69 -14.21
N GLU A 33 13.83 -25.07 -12.95
CA GLU A 33 13.02 -24.33 -11.97
C GLU A 33 13.59 -22.95 -11.64
N ARG A 34 14.93 -22.83 -11.50
CA ARG A 34 15.58 -21.57 -11.12
C ARG A 34 15.63 -20.59 -12.28
N LEU A 35 15.93 -21.09 -13.49
CA LEU A 35 15.90 -20.30 -14.71
C LEU A 35 14.48 -19.82 -15.00
N SER A 36 13.47 -20.62 -14.66
CA SER A 36 12.06 -20.28 -14.82
C SER A 36 11.61 -19.12 -13.96
N LEU A 37 12.08 -19.03 -12.71
CA LEU A 37 11.79 -17.89 -11.84
C LEU A 37 12.34 -16.57 -12.43
N ILE A 38 13.54 -16.62 -13.01
CA ILE A 38 14.18 -15.47 -13.67
C ILE A 38 13.41 -15.09 -14.94
N LEU A 39 13.13 -16.07 -15.81
CA LEU A 39 12.39 -15.87 -17.05
C LEU A 39 10.99 -15.28 -16.77
N TYR A 40 10.28 -15.85 -15.81
CA TYR A 40 8.95 -15.42 -15.44
C TYR A 40 8.96 -14.01 -14.83
N SER A 41 9.97 -13.66 -14.04
CA SER A 41 10.15 -12.28 -13.55
C SER A 41 10.29 -11.28 -14.70
N GLY A 42 10.99 -11.65 -15.78
CA GLY A 42 11.04 -10.87 -17.02
C GLY A 42 9.67 -10.78 -17.72
N LEU A 43 8.93 -11.89 -17.80
CA LEU A 43 7.58 -11.94 -18.39
C LEU A 43 6.52 -11.20 -17.56
N LEU A 44 6.76 -10.94 -16.27
CA LEU A 44 5.84 -10.10 -15.50
C LEU A 44 5.93 -8.61 -15.88
N LEU A 45 7.01 -8.16 -16.55
CA LEU A 45 7.16 -6.78 -16.98
C LEU A 45 6.08 -6.34 -17.99
N PRO A 46 5.81 -7.06 -19.11
CA PRO A 46 4.73 -6.67 -19.99
C PRO A 46 3.35 -6.79 -19.33
N PHE A 47 3.13 -7.81 -18.48
CA PHE A 47 1.88 -7.91 -17.71
C PHE A 47 1.66 -6.68 -16.81
N PHE A 48 2.72 -6.23 -16.14
CA PHE A 48 2.70 -5.00 -15.35
C PHE A 48 2.39 -3.79 -16.24
N VAL A 49 3.09 -3.60 -17.36
CA VAL A 49 2.89 -2.46 -18.27
C VAL A 49 1.47 -2.42 -18.87
N LEU A 50 0.87 -3.58 -19.18
CA LEU A 50 -0.50 -3.67 -19.70
C LEU A 50 -1.57 -3.22 -18.71
N MET A 51 -1.27 -3.21 -17.40
CA MET A 51 -2.19 -2.70 -16.39
C MET A 51 -2.28 -1.18 -16.38
N ARG A 52 -3.42 -0.66 -15.89
CA ARG A 52 -3.60 0.79 -15.70
C ARG A 52 -2.88 1.22 -14.42
N TRP A 53 -2.00 2.20 -14.54
CA TRP A 53 -1.15 2.73 -13.46
C TRP A 53 -1.21 4.26 -13.40
N PRO A 54 -0.75 4.90 -12.29
CA PRO A 54 -0.60 6.36 -12.27
C PRO A 54 0.49 6.80 -13.25
N ASN A 55 0.43 8.07 -13.69
CA ASN A 55 1.41 8.63 -14.63
C ASN A 55 2.76 8.91 -13.92
N ALA A 56 3.54 7.85 -13.69
CA ALA A 56 4.90 7.91 -13.14
C ALA A 56 5.71 6.66 -13.57
N PRO A 57 5.88 6.43 -14.89
CA PRO A 57 6.37 5.15 -15.42
C PRO A 57 7.75 4.76 -14.88
N VAL A 58 8.68 5.72 -14.76
CA VAL A 58 10.04 5.47 -14.24
C VAL A 58 10.00 5.01 -12.79
N LEU A 59 9.25 5.70 -11.93
CA LEU A 59 9.15 5.40 -10.51
C LEU A 59 8.48 4.04 -10.28
N LEU A 60 7.43 3.75 -11.06
CA LEU A 60 6.74 2.47 -11.03
C LEU A 60 7.63 1.31 -11.47
N MET A 61 8.38 1.50 -12.56
CA MET A 61 9.30 0.49 -13.07
C MET A 61 10.45 0.25 -12.09
N ALA A 62 11.02 1.32 -11.50
CA ALA A 62 12.04 1.21 -10.47
C ALA A 62 11.50 0.46 -9.24
N SER A 63 10.29 0.80 -8.76
CA SER A 63 9.68 0.10 -7.64
C SER A 63 9.37 -1.36 -7.97
N PHE A 64 8.91 -1.66 -9.19
CA PHE A 64 8.65 -3.03 -9.62
C PHE A 64 9.91 -3.86 -9.71
N THR A 65 10.97 -3.31 -10.28
CA THR A 65 12.27 -3.97 -10.38
C THR A 65 12.83 -4.25 -8.98
N ALA A 66 12.72 -3.28 -8.06
CA ALA A 66 13.10 -3.48 -6.66
C ALA A 66 12.24 -4.55 -5.97
N THR A 67 10.93 -4.62 -6.25
CA THR A 67 10.08 -5.71 -5.77
C THR A 67 10.54 -7.07 -6.29
N LEU A 68 10.81 -7.20 -7.59
CA LEU A 68 11.30 -8.45 -8.17
C LEU A 68 12.66 -8.85 -7.59
N ALA A 69 13.58 -7.90 -7.40
CA ALA A 69 14.87 -8.15 -6.77
C ALA A 69 14.71 -8.60 -5.31
N GLY A 70 13.87 -7.93 -4.52
CA GLY A 70 13.57 -8.34 -3.15
C GLY A 70 12.94 -9.73 -3.08
N LYS A 71 12.04 -10.06 -4.00
CA LYS A 71 11.47 -11.41 -4.13
C LYS A 71 12.48 -12.45 -4.55
N ALA A 72 13.41 -12.14 -5.45
CA ALA A 72 14.49 -13.05 -5.82
C ALA A 72 15.41 -13.34 -4.63
N ILE A 73 15.71 -12.33 -3.80
CA ILE A 73 16.44 -12.52 -2.55
C ILE A 73 15.66 -13.47 -1.63
N TYR A 74 14.37 -13.21 -1.39
CA TYR A 74 13.56 -14.09 -0.54
C TYR A 74 13.43 -15.50 -1.10
N ALA A 75 13.30 -15.68 -2.42
CA ALA A 75 13.27 -16.99 -3.05
C ALA A 75 14.61 -17.75 -2.88
N ALA A 76 15.74 -17.03 -2.82
CA ALA A 76 17.06 -17.62 -2.61
C ALA A 76 17.38 -17.90 -1.14
N THR A 77 16.79 -17.16 -0.19
CA THR A 77 17.14 -17.23 1.24
C THR A 77 16.06 -17.83 2.13
N VAL A 78 14.81 -17.91 1.67
CA VAL A 78 13.67 -18.36 2.47
C VAL A 78 13.02 -19.58 1.82
N ASN A 79 12.84 -20.64 2.61
CA ASN A 79 12.06 -21.80 2.17
C ASN A 79 10.57 -21.40 2.05
N PRO A 80 9.90 -21.58 0.90
CA PRO A 80 8.47 -21.30 0.76
C PRO A 80 7.59 -22.13 1.72
N LEU A 81 8.12 -23.24 2.25
CA LEU A 81 7.52 -24.12 3.26
C LEU A 81 8.11 -23.87 4.66
N ALA A 82 8.18 -22.60 5.07
CA ALA A 82 8.84 -22.20 6.32
C ALA A 82 8.13 -22.66 7.61
N GLY A 83 6.84 -23.01 7.54
CA GLY A 83 6.03 -23.32 8.71
C GLY A 83 5.04 -24.46 8.48
N PRO A 84 4.37 -24.92 9.55
CA PRO A 84 3.46 -26.06 9.50
C PRO A 84 2.29 -25.78 8.54
N ASP A 85 1.71 -24.59 8.57
CA ASP A 85 0.62 -24.20 7.68
C ASP A 85 1.03 -24.32 6.20
N GLU A 86 2.19 -23.78 5.84
CA GLU A 86 2.73 -23.81 4.47
C GLU A 86 2.96 -25.24 3.98
N ILE A 87 3.49 -26.10 4.85
CA ILE A 87 3.68 -27.52 4.57
C ILE A 87 2.33 -28.21 4.30
N HIS A 88 1.34 -28.01 5.16
CA HIS A 88 0.01 -28.64 5.01
C HIS A 88 -0.72 -28.17 3.74
N TYR A 89 -0.60 -26.89 3.36
CA TYR A 89 -1.16 -26.40 2.10
C TYR A 89 -0.48 -27.07 0.88
N TYR A 90 0.83 -27.26 0.94
CA TYR A 90 1.58 -27.90 -0.14
C TYR A 90 1.38 -29.43 -0.20
N GLU A 91 1.18 -30.09 0.95
CA GLU A 91 0.82 -31.51 1.01
C GLU A 91 -0.46 -31.82 0.24
N GLN A 92 -1.41 -30.88 0.16
CA GLN A 92 -2.57 -31.06 -0.72
C GLN A 92 -2.19 -31.17 -2.20
N VAL A 93 -1.19 -30.39 -2.63
CA VAL A 93 -0.67 -30.46 -3.99
C VAL A 93 0.00 -31.81 -4.24
N THR A 94 0.82 -32.30 -3.32
CA THR A 94 1.56 -33.55 -3.53
C THR A 94 0.69 -34.81 -3.33
N THR A 95 -0.30 -34.76 -2.44
CA THR A 95 -1.16 -35.92 -2.11
C THR A 95 -2.11 -36.28 -3.25
N PHE A 96 -2.70 -35.29 -3.91
CA PHE A 96 -3.63 -35.52 -5.00
C PHE A 96 -2.92 -35.42 -6.34
N GLU A 97 -2.78 -36.54 -7.05
CA GLU A 97 -2.14 -36.58 -8.37
C GLU A 97 -2.94 -35.74 -9.38
N LYS A 98 -4.28 -35.84 -9.34
CA LYS A 98 -5.19 -35.19 -10.30
C LYS A 98 -6.22 -34.30 -9.61
N LEU A 99 -6.62 -33.23 -10.29
CA LEU A 99 -7.68 -32.33 -9.82
C LEU A 99 -9.01 -33.08 -9.57
N SER A 100 -9.30 -34.12 -10.36
CA SER A 100 -10.50 -34.95 -10.19
C SER A 100 -10.53 -35.75 -8.89
N GLN A 101 -9.39 -36.00 -8.25
CA GLN A 101 -9.31 -36.65 -6.94
C GLN A 101 -9.48 -35.63 -5.81
N PHE A 102 -8.94 -34.42 -6.00
CA PHE A 102 -9.03 -33.34 -5.03
C PHE A 102 -10.45 -32.77 -4.91
N MET A 103 -11.15 -32.57 -6.03
CA MET A 103 -12.46 -31.88 -6.02
C MET A 103 -13.52 -32.59 -5.17
N PRO A 104 -13.71 -33.92 -5.23
CA PRO A 104 -14.61 -34.64 -4.33
C PRO A 104 -14.24 -34.47 -2.87
N TYR A 105 -12.95 -34.60 -2.52
CA TYR A 105 -12.45 -34.39 -1.15
C TYR A 105 -12.74 -32.97 -0.65
N ALA A 106 -12.47 -31.96 -1.48
CA ALA A 106 -12.73 -30.57 -1.13
C ALA A 106 -14.24 -30.33 -0.93
N MET A 107 -15.09 -30.89 -1.80
CA MET A 107 -16.55 -30.77 -1.66
C MET A 107 -17.09 -31.47 -0.43
N GLU A 108 -16.58 -32.66 -0.10
CA GLU A 108 -16.95 -33.40 1.11
C GLU A 108 -16.62 -32.57 2.35
N GLN A 109 -15.37 -32.10 2.47
CA GLN A 109 -14.93 -31.26 3.61
C GLN A 109 -15.77 -29.99 3.74
N ILE A 110 -16.14 -29.37 2.62
CA ILE A 110 -17.01 -28.20 2.60
C ILE A 110 -18.42 -28.54 3.09
N GLN A 111 -18.98 -29.68 2.68
CA GLN A 111 -20.33 -30.10 3.05
C GLN A 111 -20.42 -30.57 4.50
N THR A 112 -19.46 -31.37 4.97
CA THR A 112 -19.51 -32.01 6.29
C THR A 112 -19.07 -31.09 7.42
N SER A 113 -18.24 -30.09 7.13
CA SER A 113 -17.61 -29.27 8.15
C SER A 113 -17.81 -27.79 7.93
N TRP A 114 -18.87 -27.33 7.25
CA TRP A 114 -19.07 -25.92 6.84
C TRP A 114 -18.74 -24.86 7.91
N MET A 115 -19.11 -25.11 9.18
CA MET A 115 -18.84 -24.17 10.29
C MET A 115 -17.42 -24.25 10.88
N ASN A 116 -16.68 -25.32 10.59
CA ASN A 116 -15.31 -25.60 11.05
C ASN A 116 -14.39 -26.01 9.88
N ILE A 117 -14.65 -25.53 8.65
CA ILE A 117 -13.84 -25.94 7.48
C ILE A 117 -12.42 -25.48 7.76
N SER A 118 -11.48 -26.43 7.81
CA SER A 118 -10.08 -26.06 7.78
C SER A 118 -9.82 -25.28 6.50
N ALA A 119 -9.07 -24.18 6.57
CA ALA A 119 -8.81 -23.36 5.39
C ALA A 119 -8.04 -24.09 4.28
N TYR A 120 -7.49 -25.28 4.56
CA TYR A 120 -6.70 -26.05 3.62
C TYR A 120 -7.47 -26.39 2.32
N PRO A 121 -8.61 -27.12 2.31
CA PRO A 121 -9.29 -27.48 1.07
C PRO A 121 -9.82 -26.27 0.31
N VAL A 122 -10.24 -25.21 1.01
CA VAL A 122 -10.69 -23.96 0.38
C VAL A 122 -9.52 -23.25 -0.32
N PHE A 123 -8.33 -23.27 0.28
CA PHE A 123 -7.12 -22.75 -0.36
C PHE A 123 -6.77 -23.57 -1.59
N GLY A 124 -6.81 -24.90 -1.50
CA GLY A 124 -6.56 -25.80 -2.63
C GLY A 124 -7.46 -25.52 -3.85
N LEU A 125 -8.71 -25.07 -3.68
CA LEU A 125 -9.60 -24.76 -4.81
C LEU A 125 -9.05 -23.70 -5.79
N LEU A 126 -8.24 -22.76 -5.32
CA LEU A 126 -7.63 -21.73 -6.18
C LEU A 126 -6.26 -22.18 -6.72
N TYR A 127 -5.48 -22.88 -5.91
CA TYR A 127 -4.09 -23.18 -6.22
C TYR A 127 -3.89 -24.53 -6.90
N MET A 128 -4.69 -25.56 -6.59
CA MET A 128 -4.62 -26.88 -7.23
C MET A 128 -4.77 -26.82 -8.76
N PRO A 129 -5.72 -26.05 -9.34
CA PRO A 129 -5.78 -25.91 -10.79
C PRO A 129 -4.49 -25.33 -11.40
N PHE A 130 -3.85 -24.40 -10.71
CA PHE A 130 -2.57 -23.81 -11.15
C PHE A 130 -1.45 -24.85 -11.17
N PHE A 131 -1.27 -25.62 -10.09
CA PHE A 131 -0.21 -26.64 -10.03
C PHE A 131 -0.51 -27.82 -10.98
N LYS A 132 -1.74 -28.33 -10.99
CA LYS A 132 -2.08 -29.56 -11.72
C LYS A 132 -2.29 -29.38 -13.21
N TRP A 133 -2.77 -28.21 -13.69
CA TRP A 133 -2.81 -27.96 -15.14
C TRP A 133 -1.43 -27.68 -15.73
N LEU A 134 -0.54 -27.11 -14.92
CA LEU A 134 0.82 -26.79 -15.34
C LEU A 134 1.82 -27.91 -15.06
N GLU A 135 1.39 -29.01 -14.43
CA GLU A 135 2.24 -30.14 -14.05
C GLU A 135 3.46 -29.65 -13.24
N LEU A 136 3.20 -28.72 -12.31
CA LEU A 136 4.19 -28.19 -11.41
C LEU A 136 4.12 -28.96 -10.09
N ASP A 137 5.26 -29.46 -9.66
CA ASP A 137 5.39 -30.10 -8.35
C ASP A 137 6.24 -29.24 -7.39
N ASP A 138 7.14 -28.39 -7.87
CA ASP A 138 7.99 -27.57 -7.01
C ASP A 138 7.20 -26.48 -6.24
N PRO A 139 7.31 -26.40 -4.89
CA PRO A 139 6.67 -25.35 -4.10
C PRO A 139 7.09 -23.92 -4.51
N LEU A 140 8.26 -23.70 -5.12
CA LEU A 140 8.70 -22.38 -5.60
C LEU A 140 7.76 -21.77 -6.65
N ALA A 141 7.01 -22.59 -7.39
CA ALA A 141 6.01 -22.12 -8.35
C ALA A 141 4.96 -21.20 -7.70
N ILE A 142 4.71 -21.33 -6.39
CA ILE A 142 3.79 -20.47 -5.65
C ILE A 142 4.17 -19.00 -5.69
N ILE A 143 5.48 -18.72 -5.74
CA ILE A 143 6.03 -17.37 -5.75
C ILE A 143 5.54 -16.64 -7.00
N LEU A 144 5.42 -17.34 -8.13
CA LEU A 144 4.91 -16.78 -9.38
C LEU A 144 3.47 -16.33 -9.26
N PHE A 145 2.61 -17.23 -8.79
CA PHE A 145 1.18 -16.98 -8.63
C PHE A 145 0.94 -15.85 -7.62
N ASN A 146 1.60 -15.91 -6.47
CA ASN A 146 1.49 -14.88 -5.45
C ASN A 146 2.09 -13.53 -5.90
N THR A 147 3.04 -13.50 -6.86
CA THR A 147 3.51 -12.25 -7.46
C THR A 147 2.43 -11.62 -8.35
N VAL A 148 1.71 -12.42 -9.14
CA VAL A 148 0.55 -11.91 -9.91
C VAL A 148 -0.49 -11.32 -8.96
N LEU A 149 -0.81 -12.03 -7.87
CA LEU A 149 -1.73 -11.51 -6.84
C LEU A 149 -1.23 -10.23 -6.18
N LEU A 150 0.07 -10.12 -5.88
CA LEU A 150 0.67 -8.89 -5.35
C LEU A 150 0.45 -7.72 -6.32
N ILE A 151 0.71 -7.90 -7.61
CA ILE A 151 0.46 -6.84 -8.60
C ILE A 151 -1.03 -6.47 -8.62
N LEU A 152 -1.93 -7.46 -8.54
CA LEU A 152 -3.38 -7.22 -8.48
C LEU A 152 -3.83 -6.50 -7.20
N ILE A 153 -3.20 -6.76 -6.05
CA ILE A 153 -3.41 -6.02 -4.79
C ILE A 153 -3.04 -4.55 -4.99
N VAL A 154 -1.82 -4.29 -5.45
CA VAL A 154 -1.33 -2.92 -5.70
C VAL A 154 -2.24 -2.21 -6.71
N ASN A 155 -2.60 -2.89 -7.80
CA ASN A 155 -3.46 -2.32 -8.84
C ASN A 155 -4.90 -2.06 -8.35
N SER A 156 -5.44 -2.92 -7.48
CA SER A 156 -6.77 -2.74 -6.90
C SER A 156 -6.80 -1.56 -5.94
N THR A 157 -5.77 -1.43 -5.10
CA THR A 157 -5.59 -0.26 -4.23
C THR A 157 -5.41 1.02 -5.05
N TYR A 158 -4.61 0.99 -6.13
CA TYR A 158 -4.48 2.10 -7.07
C TYR A 158 -5.86 2.55 -7.59
N LYS A 159 -6.67 1.61 -8.10
CA LYS A 159 -8.00 1.90 -8.65
C LYS A 159 -8.91 2.53 -7.60
N LEU A 160 -8.91 2.01 -6.37
CA LEU A 160 -9.71 2.55 -5.27
C LEU A 160 -9.25 3.97 -4.89
N ASN A 161 -7.93 4.18 -4.72
CA ASN A 161 -7.37 5.48 -4.39
C ASN A 161 -7.62 6.53 -5.50
N ALA A 162 -7.39 6.18 -6.77
CA ALA A 162 -7.57 7.10 -7.88
C ALA A 162 -9.04 7.50 -8.11
N SER A 163 -9.97 6.55 -7.94
CA SER A 163 -11.39 6.75 -8.32
C SER A 163 -12.32 7.11 -7.16
N ARG A 164 -11.99 6.73 -5.92
CA ARG A 164 -12.91 6.81 -4.77
C ARG A 164 -12.32 7.49 -3.54
N PHE A 165 -11.02 7.73 -3.47
CA PHE A 165 -10.46 8.52 -2.37
C PHE A 165 -10.98 9.96 -2.46
N GLY A 166 -11.77 10.38 -1.47
CA GLY A 166 -12.37 11.72 -1.45
C GLY A 166 -12.23 12.42 -0.11
N TYR A 167 -11.22 12.05 0.68
CA TYR A 167 -10.82 12.83 1.84
C TYR A 167 -9.99 14.03 1.38
N GLU A 168 -9.98 15.08 2.19
CA GLU A 168 -9.31 16.34 1.84
C GLU A 168 -7.79 16.16 1.78
N LEU A 169 -7.18 16.64 0.70
CA LEU A 169 -5.73 16.64 0.49
C LEU A 169 -5.21 18.09 0.63
N PRO A 170 -3.93 18.28 1.02
CA PRO A 170 -3.39 19.60 1.36
C PRO A 170 -3.41 20.63 0.21
N ASP A 171 -3.43 20.14 -1.03
CA ASP A 171 -3.60 20.86 -2.29
C ASP A 171 -4.41 19.94 -3.24
N PRO A 172 -5.74 20.11 -3.35
CA PRO A 172 -6.61 19.17 -4.05
C PRO A 172 -6.26 18.96 -5.53
N GLU A 173 -5.73 19.99 -6.19
CA GLU A 173 -5.40 19.95 -7.62
C GLU A 173 -4.10 19.19 -7.87
N ASN A 174 -3.09 19.40 -7.03
CA ASN A 174 -1.74 18.87 -7.28
C ASN A 174 -1.37 17.65 -6.41
N ALA A 175 -2.04 17.42 -5.29
CA ALA A 175 -1.64 16.37 -4.34
C ALA A 175 -2.21 14.98 -4.67
N LYS A 176 -3.26 14.89 -5.51
CA LYS A 176 -3.93 13.62 -5.80
C LYS A 176 -3.01 12.62 -6.51
N GLN A 177 -2.30 13.04 -7.54
CA GLN A 177 -1.39 12.15 -8.27
C GLN A 177 -0.19 11.70 -7.40
N PRO A 178 0.54 12.59 -6.70
CA PRO A 178 1.58 12.21 -5.75
C PRO A 178 1.09 11.26 -4.65
N PHE A 179 -0.11 11.50 -4.08
CA PHE A 179 -0.72 10.61 -3.10
C PHE A 179 -0.85 9.18 -3.64
N VAL A 180 -1.45 9.04 -4.82
CA VAL A 180 -1.67 7.74 -5.46
C VAL A 180 -0.34 7.05 -5.80
N ILE A 181 0.66 7.80 -6.30
CA ILE A 181 2.00 7.26 -6.58
C ILE A 181 2.64 6.73 -5.31
N VAL A 182 2.64 7.51 -4.22
CA VAL A 182 3.23 7.09 -2.94
C VAL A 182 2.53 5.87 -2.37
N SER A 183 1.19 5.77 -2.46
CA SER A 183 0.47 4.56 -2.02
C SER A 183 0.87 3.32 -2.83
N VAL A 184 0.99 3.45 -4.15
CA VAL A 184 1.36 2.35 -5.05
C VAL A 184 2.80 1.91 -4.82
N VAL A 185 3.74 2.85 -4.85
CA VAL A 185 5.17 2.58 -4.64
C VAL A 185 5.41 2.01 -3.25
N GLY A 186 4.75 2.55 -2.22
CA GLY A 186 4.83 2.02 -0.86
C GLY A 186 4.39 0.56 -0.76
N LEU A 187 3.26 0.20 -1.37
CA LEU A 187 2.79 -1.19 -1.37
C LEU A 187 3.68 -2.12 -2.20
N MET A 188 4.20 -1.66 -3.34
CA MET A 188 5.15 -2.44 -4.14
C MET A 188 6.43 -2.72 -3.38
N LEU A 189 6.94 -1.71 -2.65
CA LEU A 189 8.17 -1.79 -1.88
C LEU A 189 7.97 -2.35 -0.47
N SER A 190 6.78 -2.84 -0.12
CA SER A 190 6.51 -3.39 1.22
C SER A 190 7.25 -4.71 1.44
N PRO A 191 8.20 -4.78 2.39
CA PRO A 191 8.87 -6.03 2.74
C PRO A 191 7.91 -7.11 3.24
N SER A 192 6.86 -6.73 4.00
CA SER A 192 5.84 -7.68 4.44
C SER A 192 5.10 -8.34 3.28
N LEU A 193 4.73 -7.59 2.24
CA LEU A 193 4.09 -8.18 1.04
C LEU A 193 5.07 -9.01 0.23
N MET A 194 6.31 -8.56 0.06
CA MET A 194 7.33 -9.34 -0.66
C MET A 194 7.59 -10.68 0.02
N TYR A 195 7.81 -10.66 1.34
CA TYR A 195 8.04 -11.87 2.14
C TYR A 195 6.83 -12.82 2.07
N MET A 196 5.63 -12.32 2.38
CA MET A 196 4.43 -13.18 2.48
C MET A 196 3.95 -13.67 1.11
N SER A 197 4.28 -12.97 0.04
CA SER A 197 4.06 -13.45 -1.33
C SER A 197 5.13 -14.41 -1.84
N SER A 198 6.12 -14.72 -1.02
CA SER A 198 7.14 -15.74 -1.30
C SER A 198 6.90 -17.03 -0.51
N LEU A 199 5.89 -17.06 0.38
CA LEU A 199 5.49 -18.24 1.15
C LEU A 199 4.29 -18.95 0.54
N PHE A 200 4.18 -20.25 0.83
CA PHE A 200 3.03 -21.08 0.45
C PHE A 200 1.84 -20.88 1.40
N ALA A 201 1.32 -19.66 1.45
CA ALA A 201 0.29 -19.27 2.41
C ALA A 201 -0.90 -18.54 1.78
N LYS A 202 -2.08 -18.70 2.41
CA LYS A 202 -3.35 -18.06 2.01
C LYS A 202 -3.42 -16.54 2.11
N ASP A 203 -2.44 -15.90 2.72
CA ASP A 203 -2.56 -14.49 3.13
C ASP A 203 -2.67 -13.50 1.99
N ILE A 204 -1.84 -13.65 0.95
CA ILE A 204 -1.87 -12.76 -0.21
C ILE A 204 -3.19 -12.89 -0.96
N THR A 205 -3.70 -14.11 -1.09
CA THR A 205 -5.04 -14.35 -1.65
C THR A 205 -6.12 -13.66 -0.82
N CYS A 206 -6.06 -13.72 0.51
CA CYS A 206 -7.02 -13.04 1.37
C CYS A 206 -7.01 -11.51 1.18
N VAL A 207 -5.82 -10.91 1.10
CA VAL A 207 -5.69 -9.45 0.85
C VAL A 207 -6.32 -9.08 -0.49
N TRP A 208 -6.01 -9.83 -1.54
CA TRP A 208 -6.55 -9.60 -2.88
C TRP A 208 -8.08 -9.74 -2.91
N LEU A 209 -8.62 -10.81 -2.34
CA LEU A 209 -10.07 -11.05 -2.28
C LEU A 209 -10.79 -9.95 -1.49
N GLY A 210 -10.20 -9.44 -0.41
CA GLY A 210 -10.76 -8.31 0.33
C GLY A 210 -10.89 -7.04 -0.51
N LEU A 211 -9.83 -6.69 -1.24
CA LEU A 211 -9.84 -5.54 -2.15
C LEU A 211 -10.80 -5.75 -3.33
N LEU A 212 -10.84 -6.96 -3.90
CA LEU A 212 -11.76 -7.33 -4.96
C LEU A 212 -13.22 -7.26 -4.49
N GLY A 213 -13.51 -7.81 -3.31
CA GLY A 213 -14.82 -7.74 -2.67
C GLY A 213 -15.27 -6.29 -2.48
N ALA A 214 -14.39 -5.44 -1.94
CA ALA A 214 -14.68 -4.01 -1.79
C ALA A 214 -14.94 -3.31 -3.14
N LEU A 215 -14.13 -3.61 -4.17
CA LEU A 215 -14.33 -3.08 -5.53
C LEU A 215 -15.67 -3.50 -6.13
N LEU A 216 -16.05 -4.78 -5.99
CA LEU A 216 -17.33 -5.31 -6.47
C LEU A 216 -18.50 -4.67 -5.73
N LEU A 217 -18.37 -4.50 -4.42
CA LEU A 217 -19.37 -3.88 -3.56
C LEU A 217 -19.59 -2.40 -3.92
N VAL A 218 -18.51 -1.63 -4.10
CA VAL A 218 -18.56 -0.24 -4.58
C VAL A 218 -19.22 -0.14 -5.97
N ARG A 219 -19.01 -1.15 -6.83
CA ARG A 219 -19.61 -1.23 -8.17
C ARG A 219 -21.01 -1.84 -8.18
N LYS A 220 -21.60 -2.15 -7.01
CA LYS A 220 -22.92 -2.78 -6.86
C LYS A 220 -23.04 -4.11 -7.62
N ARG A 221 -21.95 -4.85 -7.78
CA ARG A 221 -21.94 -6.20 -8.39
C ARG A 221 -22.20 -7.25 -7.30
N TRP A 222 -23.41 -7.24 -6.74
CA TRP A 222 -23.76 -7.98 -5.52
C TRP A 222 -23.55 -9.50 -5.64
N LEU A 223 -23.95 -10.12 -6.75
CA LEU A 223 -23.80 -11.56 -6.95
C LEU A 223 -22.33 -11.98 -6.93
N LEU A 224 -21.47 -11.29 -7.68
CA LEU A 224 -20.03 -11.56 -7.67
C LEU A 224 -19.40 -11.24 -6.32
N PHE A 225 -19.87 -10.20 -5.63
CA PHE A 225 -19.44 -9.88 -4.27
C PHE A 225 -19.75 -11.01 -3.30
N ILE A 226 -20.97 -11.58 -3.35
CA ILE A 226 -21.38 -12.72 -2.52
C ILE A 226 -20.48 -13.92 -2.77
N LEU A 227 -20.20 -14.26 -4.03
CA LEU A 227 -19.29 -15.36 -4.37
C LEU A 227 -17.88 -15.13 -3.81
N VAL A 228 -17.33 -13.93 -4.01
CA VAL A 228 -15.99 -13.57 -3.53
C VAL A 228 -15.91 -13.59 -2.01
N ILE A 229 -16.92 -13.07 -1.30
CA ILE A 229 -16.89 -13.02 0.16
C ILE A 229 -17.12 -14.41 0.78
N LEU A 230 -17.97 -15.26 0.20
CA LEU A 230 -18.11 -16.64 0.66
C LEU A 230 -16.79 -17.40 0.55
N TYR A 231 -16.11 -17.27 -0.59
CA TYR A 231 -14.79 -17.87 -0.78
C TYR A 231 -13.74 -17.28 0.20
N ALA A 232 -13.71 -15.96 0.36
CA ALA A 232 -12.78 -15.30 1.27
C ALA A 232 -13.01 -15.69 2.73
N THR A 233 -14.27 -15.83 3.16
CA THR A 233 -14.62 -16.26 4.51
C THR A 233 -14.24 -17.72 4.75
N GLY A 234 -14.37 -18.59 3.76
CA GLY A 234 -13.87 -19.98 3.85
C GLY A 234 -12.33 -20.07 3.98
N LEU A 235 -11.59 -19.07 3.51
CA LEU A 235 -10.15 -18.98 3.76
C LEU A 235 -9.84 -18.35 5.13
N ARG A 236 -10.64 -17.37 5.55
CA ARG A 236 -10.41 -16.58 6.75
C ARG A 236 -11.73 -16.07 7.30
N ASP A 237 -12.13 -16.55 8.46
CA ASP A 237 -13.48 -16.35 9.02
C ASP A 237 -13.86 -14.87 9.19
N TYR A 238 -12.87 -14.01 9.40
CA TYR A 238 -13.03 -12.56 9.53
C TYR A 238 -12.87 -11.78 8.22
N ALA A 239 -12.95 -12.45 7.06
CA ALA A 239 -12.76 -11.83 5.75
C ALA A 239 -13.71 -10.67 5.46
N ILE A 240 -14.94 -10.81 5.93
CA ILE A 240 -15.96 -9.79 5.80
C ILE A 240 -15.55 -8.47 6.48
N ILE A 241 -14.83 -8.53 7.60
CA ILE A 241 -14.45 -7.35 8.38
C ILE A 241 -13.43 -6.49 7.64
N TYR A 242 -12.34 -7.08 7.11
CA TYR A 242 -11.37 -6.29 6.35
C TYR A 242 -11.94 -5.83 5.00
N THR A 243 -12.83 -6.61 4.38
CA THR A 243 -13.52 -6.23 3.13
C THR A 243 -14.43 -5.02 3.35
N LEU A 244 -15.24 -5.04 4.41
CA LEU A 244 -16.08 -3.92 4.80
C LEU A 244 -15.25 -2.71 5.23
N SER A 245 -14.08 -2.93 5.84
CA SER A 245 -13.16 -1.85 6.19
C SER A 245 -12.68 -1.08 4.95
N PHE A 246 -12.24 -1.78 3.91
CA PHE A 246 -11.94 -1.14 2.62
C PHE A 246 -13.16 -0.40 2.06
N TYR A 247 -14.34 -1.04 2.06
CA TYR A 247 -15.57 -0.42 1.55
C TYR A 247 -15.93 0.87 2.29
N PHE A 248 -15.90 0.88 3.62
CA PHE A 248 -16.24 2.06 4.42
C PHE A 248 -15.23 3.19 4.24
N LEU A 249 -13.93 2.87 4.13
CA LEU A 249 -12.90 3.86 3.83
C LEU A 249 -13.22 4.61 2.53
N TYR A 250 -13.46 3.87 1.44
CA TYR A 250 -13.66 4.48 0.12
C TYR A 250 -15.07 5.04 -0.12
N THR A 251 -16.07 4.67 0.68
CA THR A 251 -17.42 5.27 0.64
C THR A 251 -17.62 6.38 1.68
N GLN A 252 -16.63 6.63 2.52
CA GLN A 252 -16.63 7.67 3.57
C GLN A 252 -17.80 7.58 4.55
N LYS A 253 -18.33 6.38 4.79
CA LYS A 253 -19.48 6.15 5.69
C LYS A 253 -19.07 6.15 7.17
N VAL A 254 -18.57 7.27 7.67
CA VAL A 254 -18.00 7.41 9.03
C VAL A 254 -19.00 6.99 10.11
N ARG A 255 -20.28 7.39 9.99
CA ARG A 255 -21.30 7.02 10.98
C ARG A 255 -21.49 5.51 11.05
N THR A 256 -21.63 4.86 9.89
CA THR A 256 -21.80 3.41 9.80
C THR A 256 -20.56 2.68 10.33
N SER A 257 -19.35 3.12 9.99
CA SER A 257 -18.12 2.50 10.52
C SER A 257 -18.02 2.64 12.03
N MET A 258 -18.41 3.79 12.61
CA MET A 258 -18.45 3.98 14.06
C MET A 258 -19.50 3.08 14.73
N CYS A 259 -20.68 2.88 14.13
CA CYS A 259 -21.67 1.94 14.64
C CYS A 259 -21.15 0.50 14.62
N VAL A 260 -20.49 0.08 13.54
CA VAL A 260 -19.88 -1.26 13.44
C VAL A 260 -18.76 -1.43 14.46
N MET A 261 -17.93 -0.40 14.64
CA MET A 261 -16.87 -0.37 15.65
C MET A 261 -17.44 -0.51 17.06
N ALA A 262 -18.48 0.25 17.40
CA ALA A 262 -19.15 0.17 18.70
C ALA A 262 -19.80 -1.20 18.93
N GLY A 263 -20.42 -1.78 17.90
CA GLY A 263 -20.96 -3.14 17.95
C GLY A 263 -19.87 -4.20 18.17
N ALA A 264 -18.74 -4.11 17.45
CA ALA A 264 -17.61 -5.01 17.62
C ALA A 264 -16.97 -4.89 19.01
N ALA A 265 -16.80 -3.66 19.52
CA ALA A 265 -16.32 -3.40 20.86
C ALA A 265 -17.29 -3.92 21.93
N GLY A 266 -18.60 -3.69 21.75
CA GLY A 266 -19.63 -4.19 22.65
C GLY A 266 -19.65 -5.71 22.73
N LEU A 267 -19.60 -6.40 21.58
CA LEU A 267 -19.49 -7.86 21.54
C LEU A 267 -18.20 -8.36 22.23
N LEU A 268 -17.07 -7.69 22.00
CA LEU A 268 -15.81 -8.04 22.63
C LEU A 268 -15.86 -7.87 24.16
N PHE A 269 -16.48 -6.78 24.63
CA PHE A 269 -16.69 -6.52 26.04
C PHE A 269 -17.63 -7.55 26.68
N LEU A 270 -18.69 -7.96 25.99
CA LEU A 270 -19.60 -8.98 26.51
C LEU A 270 -18.94 -10.36 26.62
N GLN A 271 -18.03 -10.71 25.70
CA GLN A 271 -17.38 -12.02 25.65
C GLN A 271 -16.16 -12.13 26.57
N ILE A 272 -15.33 -11.07 26.62
CA ILE A 272 -14.02 -11.10 27.31
C ILE A 272 -13.97 -10.10 28.47
N GLY A 273 -14.86 -9.12 28.51
CA GLY A 273 -14.81 -8.02 29.47
C GLY A 273 -13.86 -6.88 29.08
N PRO A 274 -13.50 -6.02 30.04
CA PRO A 274 -12.63 -4.86 29.81
C PRO A 274 -11.26 -5.22 29.23
N LEU A 275 -10.72 -6.39 29.57
CA LEU A 275 -9.44 -6.89 29.05
C LEU A 275 -9.44 -7.03 27.53
N GLY A 276 -10.56 -7.44 26.94
CA GLY A 276 -10.71 -7.52 25.48
C GLY A 276 -10.50 -6.16 24.82
N ILE A 277 -11.07 -5.10 25.39
CA ILE A 277 -10.95 -3.72 24.88
C ILE A 277 -9.50 -3.21 25.01
N ILE A 278 -8.84 -3.49 26.12
CA ILE A 278 -7.42 -3.13 26.33
C ILE A 278 -6.55 -3.82 25.27
N ASN A 279 -6.71 -5.13 25.09
CA ASN A 279 -5.96 -5.89 24.10
C ASN A 279 -6.26 -5.44 22.67
N ALA A 280 -7.50 -5.07 22.34
CA ALA A 280 -7.86 -4.54 21.03
C ALA A 280 -7.22 -3.16 20.77
N THR A 281 -7.15 -2.32 21.80
CA THR A 281 -6.47 -1.01 21.73
C THR A 281 -4.98 -1.18 21.49
N MET A 282 -4.33 -2.05 22.27
CA MET A 282 -2.91 -2.39 22.10
C MET A 282 -2.65 -2.99 20.71
N LEU A 283 -3.50 -3.92 20.26
CA LEU A 283 -3.39 -4.53 18.94
C LEU A 283 -3.53 -3.51 17.81
N SER A 284 -4.42 -2.54 17.95
CA SER A 284 -4.57 -1.46 16.95
C SER A 284 -3.27 -0.70 16.71
N ILE A 285 -2.48 -0.49 17.77
CA ILE A 285 -1.15 0.12 17.70
C ILE A 285 -0.13 -0.89 17.17
N PHE A 286 -0.14 -2.13 17.66
CA PHE A 286 0.79 -3.18 17.22
C PHE A 286 0.66 -3.52 15.74
N LEU A 287 -0.50 -3.34 15.12
CA LEU A 287 -0.65 -3.52 13.66
C LEU A 287 0.27 -2.58 12.85
N PHE A 288 0.61 -1.40 13.38
CA PHE A 288 1.63 -0.53 12.77
C PHE A 288 3.05 -1.01 13.10
N LEU A 289 3.26 -1.43 14.34
CA LEU A 289 4.57 -1.81 14.90
C LEU A 289 4.88 -3.31 14.83
N SER A 290 4.30 -4.05 13.88
CA SER A 290 4.56 -5.48 13.71
C SER A 290 5.45 -5.75 12.50
N PRO A 291 6.57 -6.50 12.65
CA PRO A 291 7.12 -7.07 13.89
C PRO A 291 7.62 -6.02 14.90
N ASN A 292 7.60 -6.34 16.20
CA ASN A 292 7.90 -5.39 17.28
C ASN A 292 9.37 -4.91 17.20
N PRO A 293 9.62 -3.62 16.89
CA PRO A 293 10.98 -3.11 16.74
C PRO A 293 11.75 -3.02 18.06
N ILE A 294 11.08 -3.14 19.21
CA ILE A 294 11.73 -3.13 20.52
C ILE A 294 12.41 -4.48 20.81
N ASN A 295 11.93 -5.57 20.21
CA ASN A 295 12.56 -6.87 20.38
C ASN A 295 13.80 -6.97 19.46
N PHE A 296 14.98 -7.10 20.07
CA PHE A 296 16.26 -7.18 19.36
C PHE A 296 16.35 -8.36 18.38
N SER A 297 15.68 -9.48 18.64
CA SER A 297 15.69 -10.63 17.71
C SER A 297 15.04 -10.30 16.37
N ASN A 298 14.14 -9.31 16.31
CA ASN A 298 13.53 -8.88 15.05
C ASN A 298 14.49 -8.09 14.15
N TRP A 299 15.67 -7.72 14.62
CA TRP A 299 16.69 -7.02 13.83
C TRP A 299 17.68 -7.97 13.14
N GLU A 300 17.51 -9.27 13.31
CA GLU A 300 18.26 -10.28 12.56
C GLU A 300 18.00 -10.17 11.05
N PRO A 301 18.95 -10.57 10.18
CA PRO A 301 18.88 -10.35 8.73
C PRO A 301 17.57 -10.82 8.07
N GLU A 302 16.99 -11.92 8.57
CA GLU A 302 15.75 -12.51 8.06
C GLU A 302 14.53 -11.59 8.28
N LEU A 303 14.51 -10.87 9.40
CA LEU A 303 13.39 -10.02 9.83
C LEU A 303 13.66 -8.52 9.64
N LEU A 304 14.91 -8.14 9.41
CA LEU A 304 15.40 -6.76 9.36
C LEU A 304 14.52 -5.86 8.48
N LEU A 305 14.25 -6.23 7.23
CA LEU A 305 13.47 -5.40 6.31
C LEU A 305 12.02 -5.20 6.80
N ARG A 306 11.41 -6.23 7.38
CA ARG A 306 10.06 -6.13 7.96
C ARG A 306 10.06 -5.27 9.21
N THR A 307 11.12 -5.33 10.02
CA THR A 307 11.29 -4.49 11.21
C THR A 307 11.50 -3.03 10.84
N LEU A 308 12.26 -2.74 9.78
CA LEU A 308 12.36 -1.39 9.21
C LEU A 308 11.01 -0.86 8.71
N GLU A 309 10.19 -1.70 8.07
CA GLU A 309 8.82 -1.34 7.70
C GLU A 309 7.96 -1.01 8.93
N ALA A 310 8.09 -1.78 10.02
CA ALA A 310 7.39 -1.52 11.28
C ALA A 310 7.83 -0.20 11.93
N VAL A 311 9.12 0.12 11.93
CA VAL A 311 9.65 1.42 12.38
C VAL A 311 9.08 2.55 11.53
N PHE A 312 9.12 2.42 10.21
CA PHE A 312 8.53 3.40 9.29
C PHE A 312 7.03 3.62 9.59
N MET A 313 6.25 2.54 9.72
CA MET A 313 4.83 2.62 10.05
C MET A 313 4.57 3.22 11.43
N GLY A 314 5.46 2.99 12.41
CA GLY A 314 5.42 3.64 13.71
C GLY A 314 5.64 5.15 13.63
N ILE A 315 6.62 5.60 12.84
CA ILE A 315 6.85 7.03 12.58
C ILE A 315 5.61 7.65 11.90
N ILE A 316 5.04 6.96 10.91
CA ILE A 316 3.81 7.39 10.23
C ILE A 316 2.64 7.50 11.21
N LEU A 317 2.50 6.58 12.17
CA LEU A 317 1.45 6.64 13.19
C LEU A 317 1.58 7.91 14.05
N ILE A 318 2.80 8.21 14.53
CA ILE A 318 3.06 9.43 15.31
C ILE A 318 2.75 10.69 14.49
N ILE A 319 3.20 10.74 13.23
CA ILE A 319 2.90 11.83 12.30
C ILE A 319 1.39 11.98 12.09
N SER A 320 0.67 10.86 11.95
CA SER A 320 -0.78 10.85 11.73
C SER A 320 -1.52 11.45 12.93
N VAL A 321 -1.12 11.08 14.15
CA VAL A 321 -1.68 11.66 15.38
C VAL A 321 -1.41 13.16 15.46
N TYR A 322 -0.18 13.59 15.20
CA TYR A 322 0.17 15.01 15.15
C TYR A 322 -0.69 15.78 14.16
N GLN A 323 -0.85 15.24 12.94
CA GLN A 323 -1.67 15.87 11.91
C GLN A 323 -3.15 15.92 12.27
N ALA A 324 -3.70 14.88 12.89
CA ALA A 324 -5.09 14.86 13.35
C ALA A 324 -5.37 15.96 14.40
N ILE A 325 -4.39 16.24 15.26
CA ILE A 325 -4.48 17.30 16.28
C ILE A 325 -4.43 18.67 15.60
N VAL A 326 -3.43 18.90 14.75
CA VAL A 326 -3.12 20.22 14.14
C VAL A 326 -4.07 20.61 13.01
N TYR A 327 -4.41 19.67 12.11
CA TYR A 327 -5.20 19.94 10.90
C TYR A 327 -6.60 19.35 11.01
N LYS A 328 -7.61 20.22 11.11
CA LYS A 328 -9.02 19.81 11.25
C LYS A 328 -9.52 19.01 10.05
N GLU A 329 -9.01 19.33 8.87
CA GLU A 329 -9.29 18.71 7.57
C GLU A 329 -8.96 17.21 7.57
N THR A 330 -7.91 16.82 8.29
CA THR A 330 -7.43 15.43 8.34
C THR A 330 -8.21 14.53 9.28
N ARG A 331 -8.96 15.12 10.23
CA ARG A 331 -9.63 14.38 11.31
C ARG A 331 -10.62 13.36 10.81
N LYS A 332 -11.37 13.67 9.75
CA LYS A 332 -12.34 12.73 9.16
C LYS A 332 -11.67 11.46 8.64
N PHE A 333 -10.51 11.61 7.98
CA PHE A 333 -9.75 10.47 7.48
C PHE A 333 -9.16 9.64 8.61
N TYR A 334 -8.47 10.30 9.56
CA TYR A 334 -7.84 9.58 10.68
C TYR A 334 -8.85 8.95 11.63
N LEU A 335 -10.01 9.56 11.85
CA LEU A 335 -11.10 8.95 12.61
C LEU A 335 -11.65 7.70 11.92
N MET A 336 -11.86 7.75 10.59
CA MET A 336 -12.24 6.57 9.83
C MET A 336 -11.17 5.49 9.95
N ALA A 337 -9.91 5.83 9.67
CA ALA A 337 -8.80 4.87 9.73
C ALA A 337 -8.69 4.22 11.12
N ALA A 338 -8.74 5.00 12.19
CA ALA A 338 -8.72 4.50 13.56
C ALA A 338 -9.90 3.55 13.84
N ALA A 339 -11.12 3.93 13.44
CA ALA A 339 -12.30 3.09 13.63
C ALA A 339 -12.18 1.75 12.91
N LEU A 340 -11.66 1.74 11.68
CA LEU A 340 -11.49 0.53 10.89
C LEU A 340 -10.40 -0.38 11.43
N ILE A 341 -9.24 0.16 11.78
CA ILE A 341 -8.14 -0.60 12.39
C ILE A 341 -8.58 -1.17 13.74
N PHE A 342 -9.29 -0.39 14.55
CA PHE A 342 -9.82 -0.85 15.84
C PHE A 342 -10.88 -1.94 15.68
N THR A 343 -11.82 -1.78 14.74
CA THR A 343 -12.81 -2.83 14.44
C THR A 343 -12.14 -4.14 14.05
N TYR A 344 -11.13 -4.07 13.18
CA TYR A 344 -10.34 -5.24 12.78
C TYR A 344 -9.59 -5.85 13.97
N ALA A 345 -8.99 -5.02 14.83
CA ALA A 345 -8.33 -5.46 16.05
C ALA A 345 -9.30 -6.18 17.01
N CYS A 346 -10.52 -5.65 17.22
CA CYS A 346 -11.54 -6.34 18.02
C CYS A 346 -11.83 -7.74 17.49
N THR A 347 -11.96 -7.90 16.17
CA THR A 347 -12.19 -9.23 15.57
C THR A 347 -11.00 -10.16 15.77
N LEU A 348 -9.77 -9.66 15.59
CA LEU A 348 -8.57 -10.48 15.81
C LEU A 348 -8.41 -10.90 17.27
N VAL A 349 -8.77 -10.03 18.22
CA VAL A 349 -8.76 -10.37 19.64
C VAL A 349 -9.80 -11.45 19.95
N LEU A 350 -11.01 -11.35 19.38
CA LEU A 350 -12.04 -12.36 19.57
C LEU A 350 -11.60 -13.73 19.03
N VAL A 351 -11.02 -13.78 17.83
CA VAL A 351 -10.48 -15.02 17.24
C VAL A 351 -9.30 -15.56 18.06
N GLY A 352 -8.42 -14.66 18.52
CA GLY A 352 -7.29 -15.01 19.39
C GLY A 352 -7.75 -15.60 20.73
N TYR A 353 -8.79 -15.02 21.33
CA TYR A 353 -9.37 -15.49 22.59
C TYR A 353 -9.88 -16.93 22.47
N VAL A 354 -10.69 -17.23 21.45
CA VAL A 354 -11.19 -18.60 21.19
C VAL A 354 -10.04 -19.59 21.01
N THR A 355 -8.94 -19.18 20.38
CA THR A 355 -7.77 -20.05 20.19
C THR A 355 -7.02 -20.32 21.50
N ILE A 356 -6.89 -19.30 22.35
CA ILE A 356 -6.16 -19.39 23.62
C ILE A 356 -6.95 -20.21 24.64
N THR A 357 -8.25 -19.94 24.79
CA THR A 357 -9.12 -20.68 25.70
C THR A 357 -9.34 -22.12 25.23
N GLY A 358 -9.40 -22.36 23.92
CA GLY A 358 -9.42 -23.71 23.35
C GLY A 358 -8.14 -24.51 23.59
N ARG A 359 -7.02 -23.86 23.95
CA ARG A 359 -5.76 -24.49 24.36
C ARG A 359 -5.56 -24.53 25.87
N GLU A 360 -6.59 -24.18 26.65
CA GLU A 360 -6.55 -24.10 28.12
C GLU A 360 -5.45 -23.17 28.66
N LEU A 361 -5.08 -22.14 27.89
CA LEU A 361 -4.10 -21.14 28.29
C LEU A 361 -4.78 -19.93 28.95
N ASP A 362 -4.12 -19.34 29.94
CA ASP A 362 -4.61 -18.13 30.60
C ASP A 362 -4.58 -16.92 29.65
N TYR A 363 -5.74 -16.27 29.51
CA TYR A 363 -5.88 -15.06 28.70
C TYR A 363 -5.58 -13.81 29.53
N GLY A 364 -4.47 -13.14 29.22
CA GLY A 364 -3.96 -11.98 29.95
C GLY A 364 -3.85 -10.70 29.11
N VAL A 365 -3.27 -9.67 29.70
CA VAL A 365 -2.93 -8.43 28.98
C VAL A 365 -1.80 -8.74 28.00
N GLY A 366 -1.98 -8.36 26.73
CA GLY A 366 -0.98 -8.59 25.68
C GLY A 366 -0.94 -10.01 25.12
N THR A 367 -1.78 -10.95 25.61
CA THR A 367 -1.93 -12.28 25.00
C THR A 367 -2.76 -12.20 23.73
N ILE A 368 -2.15 -11.65 22.69
CA ILE A 368 -2.74 -11.52 21.37
C ILE A 368 -2.15 -12.67 20.55
N GLY A 369 -2.92 -13.77 20.40
CA GLY A 369 -2.41 -15.07 19.95
C GLY A 369 -1.57 -15.07 18.67
N ASP A 370 -0.83 -16.15 18.42
CA ASP A 370 0.33 -16.24 17.51
C ASP A 370 0.29 -15.48 16.16
N ASN A 371 1.49 -15.08 15.74
CA ASN A 371 1.87 -14.57 14.41
C ASN A 371 1.13 -13.28 13.96
N MET A 372 1.35 -12.19 14.69
CA MET A 372 0.80 -10.85 14.37
C MET A 372 1.21 -10.32 12.99
N VAL A 373 2.40 -10.67 12.52
CA VAL A 373 2.92 -10.20 11.23
C VAL A 373 2.01 -10.66 10.08
N ARG A 374 1.58 -11.93 10.14
CA ARG A 374 0.63 -12.49 9.19
C ARG A 374 -0.75 -11.82 9.27
N LYS A 375 -1.23 -11.56 10.49
CA LYS A 375 -2.53 -10.92 10.74
C LYS A 375 -2.55 -9.43 10.36
N LYS A 376 -1.40 -8.77 10.18
CA LYS A 376 -1.29 -7.40 9.65
C LYS A 376 -1.62 -7.29 8.16
N LEU A 377 -1.35 -8.34 7.37
CA LEU A 377 -1.42 -8.28 5.90
C LEU A 377 -2.76 -7.79 5.35
N PRO A 378 -3.93 -8.26 5.83
CA PRO A 378 -5.22 -7.85 5.27
C PRO A 378 -5.50 -6.35 5.39
N VAL A 379 -4.89 -5.65 6.35
CA VAL A 379 -5.07 -4.20 6.53
C VAL A 379 -3.91 -3.37 5.99
N LEU A 380 -2.86 -4.00 5.48
CA LEU A 380 -1.69 -3.31 4.95
C LEU A 380 -2.00 -2.29 3.82
N PRO A 381 -2.96 -2.54 2.90
CA PRO A 381 -3.38 -1.50 1.95
C PRO A 381 -3.94 -0.24 2.61
N ILE A 382 -4.64 -0.36 3.75
CA ILE A 382 -5.10 0.78 4.54
C ILE A 382 -3.90 1.48 5.18
N LEU A 383 -2.97 0.73 5.77
CA LEU A 383 -1.77 1.29 6.41
C LEU A 383 -0.92 2.13 5.43
N TYR A 384 -0.69 1.64 4.21
CA TYR A 384 0.01 2.42 3.18
C TYR A 384 -0.80 3.59 2.63
N THR A 385 -2.13 3.52 2.67
CA THR A 385 -2.99 4.66 2.35
C THR A 385 -2.87 5.75 3.42
N ILE A 386 -2.81 5.36 4.71
CA ILE A 386 -2.52 6.26 5.84
C ILE A 386 -1.12 6.88 5.68
N ALA A 387 -0.10 6.07 5.36
CA ALA A 387 1.26 6.54 5.15
C ALA A 387 1.34 7.56 4.01
N ALA A 388 0.73 7.26 2.86
CA ALA A 388 0.71 8.20 1.74
C ALA A 388 0.01 9.51 2.10
N TYR A 389 -1.13 9.43 2.80
CA TYR A 389 -1.86 10.61 3.26
C TYR A 389 -1.03 11.46 4.22
N ALA A 390 -0.39 10.83 5.21
CA ALA A 390 0.49 11.50 6.16
C ALA A 390 1.69 12.18 5.46
N ILE A 391 2.32 11.51 4.48
CA ILE A 391 3.44 12.08 3.72
C ILE A 391 3.00 13.33 2.93
N MET A 392 1.80 13.33 2.34
CA MET A 392 1.29 14.50 1.60
C MET A 392 1.16 15.73 2.51
N TRP A 393 0.58 15.55 3.70
CA TRP A 393 0.43 16.63 4.67
C TRP A 393 1.75 17.08 5.28
N CYS A 394 2.71 16.17 5.50
CA CYS A 394 4.08 16.54 5.89
C CYS A 394 4.75 17.41 4.82
N ARG A 395 4.61 17.06 3.54
CA ARG A 395 5.15 17.85 2.43
C ARG A 395 4.63 19.29 2.45
N LYS A 396 3.35 19.50 2.78
CA LYS A 396 2.78 20.85 2.97
C LYS A 396 3.53 21.65 4.04
N ILE A 397 3.81 21.03 5.20
CA ILE A 397 4.55 21.66 6.31
C ILE A 397 5.93 22.12 5.84
N PHE A 398 6.67 21.24 5.16
CA PHE A 398 8.00 21.57 4.65
C PHE A 398 7.98 22.70 3.62
N ILE A 399 7.02 22.69 2.68
CA ILE A 399 6.86 23.75 1.68
C ILE A 399 6.53 25.09 2.35
N LEU A 400 5.59 25.11 3.29
CA LEU A 400 5.21 26.33 4.01
C LEU A 400 6.36 26.88 4.85
N LYS A 401 7.10 26.01 5.56
CA LYS A 401 8.27 26.40 6.33
C LYS A 401 9.37 26.97 5.43
N HIS A 402 9.62 26.35 4.27
CA HIS A 402 10.62 26.83 3.32
C HIS A 402 10.23 28.19 2.72
N ARG A 403 8.96 28.38 2.32
CA ARG A 403 8.45 29.68 1.85
C ARG A 403 8.55 30.77 2.91
N LYS A 404 8.26 30.46 4.17
CA LYS A 404 8.41 31.40 5.30
C LYS A 404 9.87 31.78 5.53
N ILE A 405 10.80 30.83 5.46
CA ILE A 405 12.24 31.11 5.58
C ILE A 405 12.72 32.00 4.42
N GLN A 406 12.29 31.72 3.19
CA GLN A 406 12.62 32.55 2.03
C GLN A 406 12.08 33.98 2.17
N SER A 407 10.83 34.16 2.58
CA SER A 407 10.25 35.50 2.75
C SER A 407 10.91 36.30 3.87
N LEU A 408 11.34 35.64 4.95
CA LEU A 408 12.13 36.26 6.02
C LEU A 408 13.51 36.70 5.51
N LYS A 409 14.20 35.87 4.74
CA LYS A 409 15.48 36.25 4.09
C LYS A 409 15.30 37.44 3.15
N THR A 410 14.29 37.43 2.28
CA THR A 410 14.04 38.56 1.36
C THR A 410 13.73 39.85 2.11
N LYS A 411 13.03 39.80 3.25
CA LYS A 411 12.79 40.97 4.09
C LYS A 411 14.09 41.48 4.71
N GLN A 412 14.89 40.59 5.29
CA GLN A 412 16.17 40.94 5.89
C GLN A 412 17.13 41.57 4.87
N ASP A 413 17.21 41.01 3.65
CA ASP A 413 18.03 41.56 2.57
C ASP A 413 17.55 42.96 2.12
N ARG A 414 16.23 43.21 2.13
CA ARG A 414 15.67 44.53 1.82
C ARG A 414 15.99 45.56 2.89
N GLU A 415 15.86 45.18 4.16
CA GLU A 415 16.19 46.04 5.30
C GLU A 415 17.70 46.38 5.31
N LEU A 416 18.56 45.41 5.00
CA LEU A 416 20.01 45.60 4.89
C LEU A 416 20.36 46.58 3.77
N LYS A 417 19.75 46.41 2.58
CA LYS A 417 19.92 47.35 1.45
C LYS A 417 19.41 48.77 1.76
N GLN A 418 18.32 48.90 2.52
CA GLN A 418 17.81 50.22 2.95
C GLN A 418 18.76 50.88 3.96
N GLN A 419 19.35 50.12 4.88
CA GLN A 419 20.36 50.63 5.80
C GLN A 419 21.64 51.04 5.08
N GLU A 420 22.08 50.27 4.08
CA GLU A 420 23.22 50.65 3.23
C GLU A 420 22.93 51.92 2.42
N ALA A 421 21.74 52.05 1.83
CA ALA A 421 21.33 53.25 1.12
C ALA A 421 21.21 54.48 2.04
N ALA A 422 20.77 54.31 3.28
CA ALA A 422 20.70 55.37 4.29
C ALA A 422 22.09 55.77 4.85
N ARG A 423 23.11 54.92 4.69
CA ARG A 423 24.51 55.22 5.04
C ARG A 423 25.26 55.98 3.94
N VAL A 424 24.68 56.12 2.75
CA VAL A 424 25.22 57.04 1.73
C VAL A 424 24.83 58.46 2.13
N PRO A 425 25.78 59.34 2.51
CA PRO A 425 25.43 60.69 2.92
C PRO A 425 24.80 61.43 1.74
N ALA A 426 23.66 62.09 1.99
CA ALA A 426 23.15 63.16 1.16
C ALA A 426 24.13 64.34 1.24
N GLY A 427 25.24 64.23 0.53
CA GLY A 427 26.41 65.09 0.66
C GLY A 427 27.20 65.18 -0.64
N GLY A 428 26.50 65.22 -1.78
CA GLY A 428 27.04 65.87 -2.97
C GLY A 428 26.77 67.36 -2.85
N ALA A 429 27.70 68.11 -2.28
CA ALA A 429 27.64 69.56 -2.27
C ALA A 429 27.43 70.07 -3.70
N ALA A 430 26.39 70.87 -3.91
CA ALA A 430 26.28 71.69 -5.11
C ALA A 430 27.54 72.55 -5.19
N ALA A 431 28.35 72.34 -6.23
CA ALA A 431 29.51 73.19 -6.50
C ALA A 431 29.02 74.62 -6.79
N PRO A 432 29.59 75.66 -6.15
CA PRO A 432 29.18 77.03 -6.38
C PRO A 432 29.51 77.46 -7.82
N ALA A 433 28.54 78.08 -8.47
CA ALA A 433 28.62 78.65 -9.80
C ALA A 433 29.55 79.87 -9.86
N TRP A 434 30.88 79.66 -9.93
CA TRP A 434 31.86 80.76 -10.09
C TRP A 434 33.07 80.44 -10.99
N HIS A 435 33.00 79.41 -11.84
CA HIS A 435 34.07 79.12 -12.82
C HIS A 435 33.62 79.13 -14.28
N ASP A 436 32.63 79.97 -14.61
CA ASP A 436 32.46 80.51 -15.96
C ASP A 436 33.00 81.94 -15.99
N ARG A 437 34.31 82.08 -16.23
CA ARG A 437 34.99 83.25 -16.82
C ARG A 437 36.48 83.06 -16.62
N LEU A 438 37.13 82.42 -17.59
CA LEU A 438 38.43 82.77 -18.17
C LEU A 438 38.85 81.64 -19.12
N ALA A 439 39.31 82.01 -20.31
CA ALA A 439 39.54 81.19 -21.51
C ALA A 439 38.24 80.76 -22.23
N GLY A 440 37.71 81.49 -23.22
CA GLY A 440 38.38 82.36 -24.16
C GLY A 440 39.09 81.56 -25.25
N GLY A 441 38.34 81.11 -26.27
CA GLY A 441 38.81 81.17 -27.65
C GLY A 441 39.02 79.87 -28.44
N LYS A 442 38.20 79.77 -29.49
CA LYS A 442 38.50 79.33 -30.87
C LYS A 442 38.44 77.84 -31.26
N GLY A 443 37.69 77.62 -32.35
CA GLY A 443 37.95 76.57 -33.36
C GLY A 443 36.83 75.55 -33.49
N ALA A 444 35.85 75.77 -34.38
CA ALA A 444 35.76 75.15 -35.71
C ALA A 444 35.02 73.78 -35.66
N GLN A 445 33.77 73.70 -36.15
CA GLN A 445 33.38 73.15 -37.48
C GLN A 445 33.80 71.65 -37.65
N ALA A 446 33.01 70.69 -38.15
CA ALA A 446 31.73 70.65 -38.83
C ALA A 446 31.32 69.16 -39.06
N HIS A 447 30.10 68.95 -39.56
CA HIS A 447 29.57 67.75 -40.26
C HIS A 447 29.28 66.50 -39.40
N GLY A 448 28.18 65.75 -39.57
CA GLY A 448 27.12 65.73 -40.58
C GLY A 448 26.59 64.28 -40.72
N GLY A 449 25.29 64.09 -41.00
CA GLY A 449 24.66 62.79 -41.36
C GLY A 449 23.90 62.11 -40.19
N THR A 450 22.57 62.14 -40.03
CA THR A 450 21.50 61.50 -40.85
C THR A 450 21.93 60.15 -41.44
N ARG A 451 21.21 59.02 -41.34
CA ARG A 451 19.76 58.80 -41.55
C ARG A 451 19.42 57.30 -41.29
N THR A 452 18.29 57.01 -40.60
CA THR A 452 17.09 56.23 -41.05
C THR A 452 17.01 54.70 -40.86
N THR A 453 15.95 54.33 -40.10
CA THR A 453 14.88 53.32 -40.34
C THR A 453 15.24 51.90 -40.78
N THR A 454 14.83 50.89 -40.01
CA THR A 454 13.50 50.23 -40.08
C THR A 454 13.22 49.49 -38.78
#